data_AF-A0A964BBC4-F1
#
_entry.id   AF-A0A964BBC4-F1
#
_cell.length_a   1.000
_cell.length_b   1.000
_cell.length_c   1.000
_cell.angle_alpha   90.00
_cell.angle_beta   90.00
_cell.angle_gamma   90.00
#
_symmetry.space_group_name_H-M   'P 1'
#
loop_
_entity.id
_entity.type
_entity.pdbx_description
1 polymer ?
#
loop_
_entity_poly.entity_id
_entity_poly.type
_entity_poly.pdbx_seq_one_letter_code
_entity_poly.pdbx_strand_id
1 'polypeptide(L)' 'MNLNLSAPTNIVFIISVIIAILAVAVRFAGISIPAVSGHVFETLLIAYVILVLGNLLRGL' A
#
# COMPACT_ATOMS: atom_id res chain seq x y z
N MET A 1 19.83 -6.47 -16.04
CA MET A 1 19.55 -5.20 -15.34
C MET A 1 19.69 -5.46 -13.85
N ASN A 2 20.66 -4.84 -13.17
CA ASN A 2 20.74 -4.92 -11.71
C ASN A 2 19.66 -3.98 -11.13
N LEU A 3 18.57 -4.55 -10.61
CA LEU A 3 17.56 -3.79 -9.90
C LEU A 3 18.08 -3.55 -8.48
N ASN A 4 18.67 -2.38 -8.26
CA ASN A 4 19.11 -1.98 -6.93
C ASN A 4 17.87 -1.57 -6.13
N LEU A 5 17.32 -2.47 -5.31
CA LEU A 5 16.14 -2.20 -4.50
C LEU A 5 16.60 -1.69 -3.14
N SER A 6 16.35 -0.40 -2.86
CA SER A 6 16.63 0.19 -1.55
C SER A 6 15.40 0.13 -0.66
N ALA A 7 15.61 0.04 0.66
CA ALA A 7 14.50 0.11 1.61
C ALA A 7 13.71 1.41 1.45
N PRO A 8 12.37 1.39 1.43
CA PRO A 8 11.55 2.57 1.20
C PRO A 8 11.72 3.55 2.38
N THR A 9 11.31 4.81 2.22
CA THR A 9 11.30 5.71 3.39
C THR A 9 10.33 5.16 4.44
N ASN A 10 10.65 5.35 5.73
CA ASN A 10 9.77 4.92 6.82
C ASN A 10 8.34 5.48 6.62
N ILE A 11 8.22 6.72 6.14
CA ILE A 11 6.94 7.38 5.85
C ILE A 11 6.17 6.63 4.75
N VAL A 12 6.81 6.29 3.63
CA VAL A 12 6.15 5.57 2.51
C VAL A 12 5.71 4.18 2.95
N PHE A 13 6.56 3.48 3.72
CA PHE A 13 6.21 2.19 4.28
C PHE A 13 4.97 2.29 5.19
N ILE A 14 4.97 3.22 6.15
CA ILE A 14 3.87 3.40 7.09
C ILE A 14 2.55 3.73 6.35
N ILE A 15 2.59 4.63 5.37
CA ILE A 15 1.41 4.99 4.56
C ILE A 15 0.86 3.76 3.83
N SER A 16 1.73 2.98 3.17
CA SER A 16 1.31 1.78 2.45
C SER A 16 0.65 0.74 3.38
N VAL A 17 1.22 0.55 4.58
CA VAL A 17 0.71 -0.39 5.58
C VAL A 17 -0.66 0.05 6.10
N ILE A 18 -0.85 1.35 6.38
CA ILE A 18 -2.14 1.86 6.82
C ILE A 18 -3.22 1.61 5.76
N ILE A 19 -2.95 1.92 4.49
CA ILE A 19 -3.91 1.72 3.40
C ILE A 19 -4.26 0.23 3.26
N ALA A 20 -3.26 -0.66 3.35
CA ALA A 20 -3.48 -2.10 3.32
C ALA A 20 -4.34 -2.59 4.49
N ILE A 21 -4.08 -2.11 5.70
CA ILE A 21 -4.88 -2.43 6.90
C ILE A 21 -6.33 -1.98 6.72
N LEU A 22 -6.59 -0.79 6.16
CA LEU A 22 -7.95 -0.32 5.90
C LEU A 22 -8.70 -1.23 4.92
N ALA A 23 -8.04 -1.66 3.84
CA ALA A 23 -8.65 -2.59 2.88
C ALA A 23 -8.96 -3.96 3.53
N VAL A 24 -8.04 -4.49 4.34
CA VAL A 24 -8.25 -5.75 5.08
C VAL A 24 -9.38 -5.61 6.11
N ALA A 25 -9.41 -4.51 6.85
CA ALA A 25 -10.45 -4.23 7.83
C ALA A 25 -11.84 -4.18 7.18
N VAL A 26 -11.95 -3.56 6.01
CA VAL A 26 -13.20 -3.54 5.25
C VAL A 26 -13.61 -4.93 4.76
N ARG A 27 -12.65 -5.72 4.25
CA ARG A 27 -12.93 -7.05 3.71
C ARG A 27 -13.30 -8.08 4.77
N PHE A 28 -12.61 -8.08 5.91
CA PHE A 28 -12.65 -9.17 6.89
C PHE A 28 -13.32 -8.79 8.21
N ALA A 29 -13.27 -7.51 8.62
CA ALA A 29 -13.89 -7.07 9.88
C ALA A 29 -15.30 -6.49 9.67
N GLY A 30 -15.81 -6.45 8.44
CA GLY A 30 -17.14 -5.91 8.12
C GLY A 30 -17.25 -4.39 8.32
N ILE A 31 -16.12 -3.70 8.46
CA ILE A 31 -16.08 -2.24 8.61
C ILE A 31 -16.45 -1.61 7.28
N SER A 32 -17.41 -0.68 7.28
CA SER A 32 -17.80 0.04 6.07
C SER A 32 -17.09 1.39 6.02
N ILE A 33 -16.12 1.52 5.12
CA ILE A 33 -15.41 2.77 4.85
C ILE A 33 -15.85 3.23 3.46
N PRO A 34 -16.56 4.36 3.32
CA PRO A 34 -17.14 4.78 2.04
C PRO A 34 -16.16 4.81 0.86
N ALA A 35 -14.90 5.18 1.11
CA ALA A 35 -13.86 5.24 0.08
C ALA A 35 -13.25 3.87 -0.30
N VAL A 36 -13.45 2.82 0.49
CA VAL A 36 -12.77 1.52 0.35
C VAL A 36 -13.75 0.37 0.11
N SER A 37 -14.97 0.43 0.66
CA SER A 37 -15.99 -0.64 0.60
C SER A 37 -16.39 -1.06 -0.81
N GLY A 38 -16.32 -0.16 -1.80
CA GLY A 38 -16.55 -0.51 -3.23
C GLY A 38 -15.28 -0.83 -4.01
N HIS A 39 -14.10 -0.60 -3.43
CA HIS A 39 -12.81 -0.57 -4.12
C HIS A 39 -11.72 -1.27 -3.31
N VAL A 40 -12.06 -2.36 -2.63
CA VAL A 40 -11.16 -3.04 -1.68
C VAL A 40 -9.88 -3.52 -2.39
N PHE A 41 -10.03 -4.09 -3.59
CA PHE A 41 -8.90 -4.58 -4.37
C PHE A 41 -8.02 -3.44 -4.87
N GLU A 42 -8.63 -2.39 -5.42
CA GLU A 42 -7.94 -1.19 -5.92
C GLU A 42 -7.22 -0.46 -4.78
N THR A 43 -7.83 -0.39 -3.60
CA THR A 43 -7.21 0.19 -2.40
C THR A 43 -5.97 -0.59 -1.99
N LEU A 44 -6.04 -1.93 -2.00
CA LEU A 44 -4.91 -2.80 -1.71
C LEU A 44 -3.82 -2.68 -2.79
N LEU A 45 -4.22 -2.57 -4.06
CA LEU A 45 -3.32 -2.36 -5.18
C LEU A 45 -2.57 -1.03 -5.05
N ILE A 46 -3.26 0.05 -4.69
CA ILE A 46 -2.65 1.36 -4.44
C ILE A 46 -1.62 1.27 -3.31
N ALA A 47 -1.96 0.59 -2.20
CA ALA A 47 -1.00 0.35 -1.11
C ALA A 47 0.28 -0.32 -1.62
N TYR A 48 0.14 -1.38 -2.43
CA TYR A 48 1.28 -2.10 -2.99
C TYR A 48 2.08 -1.24 -3.98
N VAL A 49 1.42 -0.49 -4.86
CA VAL A 49 2.08 0.40 -5.81
C VAL A 49 2.89 1.48 -5.10
N ILE A 50 2.34 2.10 -4.04
CA ILE A 50 3.06 3.07 -3.21
C ILE A 50 4.33 2.46 -2.61
N LEU A 51 4.22 1.23 -2.09
CA LEU A 51 5.37 0.53 -1.50
C LEU A 51 6.44 0.21 -2.56
N VAL A 52 6.03 -0.32 -3.72
CA VAL A 52 6.92 -0.66 -4.84
C VAL A 52 7.64 0.59 -5.34
N LEU A 53 6.90 1.68 -5.59
CA LEU A 53 7.50 2.96 -5.99
C LEU A 53 8.45 3.48 -4.91
N GLY A 54 8.11 3.35 -3.63
CA GLY A 54 9.00 3.69 -2.52
C GLY A 54 10.33 2.93 -2.54
N ASN A 55 10.30 1.64 -2.89
CA ASN A 55 11.50 0.79 -3.00
C ASN A 55 12.34 1.15 -4.24
N LEU A 56 11.68 1.39 -5.37
CA LEU A 56 12.32 1.72 -6.65
C LEU A 56 12.94 3.11 -6.65
N LEU A 57 12.23 4.13 -6.17
CA LEU A 57 12.68 5.53 -6.19
C LEU A 57 13.81 5.82 -5.19
N ARG A 58 14.03 4.95 -4.20
CA ARG A 58 15.24 5.00 -3.35
C ARG A 58 16.39 4.17 -3.89
N GLY A 59 16.09 3.24 -4.78
CA GLY A 59 17.03 2.32 -5.40
C GLY A 59 17.78 2.91 -6.59
N LEU A 60 17.11 3.82 -7.30
CA LEU A 60 17.63 4.67 -8.36
C LEU A 60 18.40 5.87 -7.79
#